data_AF-A0A173VG31-F1
#
_entry.id   AF-A0A173VG31-F1
#
_cell.length_a   1.000
_cell.length_b   1.000
_cell.length_c   1.000
_cell.angle_alpha   90.00
_cell.angle_beta   90.00
_cell.angle_gamma   90.00
#
_symmetry.space_group_name_H-M   'P 1'
#
loop_
_entity.id
_entity.type
_entity.pdbx_description
1 polymer ?
#
loop_
_entity_poly.entity_id
_entity_poly.type
_entity_poly.pdbx_seq_one_letter_code
_entity_poly.pdbx_strand_id
1 'polypeptide(L)' 'MGYLISETTKEEREKIVAESLGNIDAACDGCMSGLVEMYQDYIDGKKELREINMEFNARYVKSEDMPGREGCGYQGR' A
#
# COMPACT_ATOMS: atom_id res chain seq x y z
N MET A 1 1.33 -16.94 7.98
CA MET A 1 0.27 -16.46 7.07
C MET A 1 0.95 -16.06 5.77
N GLY A 2 0.50 -16.59 4.63
CA GLY A 2 1.01 -16.19 3.32
C GLY A 2 0.48 -14.82 2.91
N TYR A 3 1.14 -14.18 1.96
CA TYR A 3 0.71 -12.91 1.35
C TYR A 3 0.54 -13.02 -0.17
N LEU A 4 0.70 -14.22 -0.72
CA LEU A 4 0.54 -14.47 -2.14
C LEU A 4 -0.93 -14.76 -2.44
N ILE A 5 -1.41 -14.34 -3.60
CA ILE A 5 -2.78 -14.67 -4.04
C ILE A 5 -2.95 -16.18 -4.16
N SER A 6 -1.89 -16.90 -4.54
CA SER A 6 -1.91 -18.37 -4.62
C SER A 6 -2.05 -19.06 -3.27
N GLU A 7 -1.72 -18.38 -2.17
CA GLU A 7 -1.70 -18.92 -0.81
C GLU A 7 -2.83 -18.37 0.07
N THR A 8 -3.67 -17.48 -0.47
CA THR A 8 -4.68 -16.75 0.31
C THR A 8 -6.02 -16.69 -0.42
N THR A 9 -7.09 -16.82 0.34
CA THR A 9 -8.45 -16.55 -0.12
C THR A 9 -8.70 -15.04 -0.25
N LYS A 10 -9.80 -14.66 -0.88
CA LYS A 10 -10.21 -13.25 -0.96
C LYS A 10 -10.42 -12.65 0.43
N GLU A 11 -11.11 -13.38 1.31
CA GLU A 11 -11.44 -12.94 2.67
C GLU A 11 -10.18 -12.77 3.53
N GLU A 12 -9.19 -13.64 3.38
CA GLU A 12 -7.89 -13.49 4.05
C GLU A 12 -7.15 -12.24 3.56
N ARG A 13 -7.22 -11.94 2.26
CA ARG A 13 -6.62 -10.72 1.69
C ARG A 13 -7.31 -9.46 2.18
N GLU A 14 -8.64 -9.46 2.30
CA GLU A 14 -9.40 -8.36 2.90
C GLU A 14 -8.97 -8.10 4.35
N LYS A 15 -8.80 -9.16 5.15
CA LYS A 15 -8.28 -9.04 6.53
C LYS A 15 -6.86 -8.52 6.57
N ILE A 16 -5.96 -9.03 5.73
CA ILE A 16 -4.57 -8.57 5.63
C ILE A 16 -4.53 -7.06 5.33
N VAL A 17 -5.35 -6.59 4.39
CA VAL A 17 -5.41 -5.17 4.02
C VAL A 17 -6.01 -4.34 5.17
N ALA A 18 -7.10 -4.80 5.79
CA ALA A 18 -7.72 -4.10 6.92
C ALA A 18 -6.79 -4.00 8.15
N GLU A 19 -6.07 -5.08 8.48
CA GLU A 19 -5.06 -5.10 9.54
C GLU A 19 -3.88 -4.17 9.21
N SER A 20 -3.41 -4.16 7.95
CA SER A 20 -2.31 -3.31 7.50
C SER A 20 -2.65 -1.83 7.52
N LEU A 21 -3.91 -1.49 7.23
CA LEU A 21 -4.43 -0.13 7.36
C LEU A 21 -4.75 0.24 8.81
N GLY A 22 -4.66 -0.70 9.75
CA GLY A 22 -4.77 -0.43 11.19
C GLY A 22 -6.18 -0.52 11.77
N ASN A 23 -7.05 -1.40 11.24
CA ASN A 23 -8.46 -1.51 11.68
C ASN A 23 -9.15 -0.15 11.67
N ILE A 24 -8.92 0.66 10.63
CA ILE A 24 -9.60 1.93 10.51
C ILE A 24 -11.03 1.62 10.09
N ASP A 25 -11.90 1.56 11.09
CA ASP A 25 -13.35 1.59 10.94
C ASP A 25 -13.67 2.66 9.90
N ALA A 26 -14.32 2.25 8.81
CA ALA A 26 -14.50 3.01 7.57
C ALA A 26 -15.43 4.23 7.72
N ALA A 27 -15.37 4.93 8.85
CA ALA A 27 -16.04 6.18 9.15
C ALA A 27 -15.23 7.42 8.70
N CYS A 28 -14.23 7.25 7.83
CA CYS A 28 -13.56 8.38 7.19
C CYS A 28 -14.04 8.48 5.74
N ASP A 29 -15.17 9.18 5.58
CA ASP A 29 -15.84 9.51 4.32
C ASP A 29 -14.87 10.22 3.35
N GLY A 30 -14.13 9.44 2.56
CA GLY A 30 -13.33 9.92 1.42
C GLY A 30 -11.83 10.18 1.63
N CYS A 31 -11.21 9.87 2.78
CA CYS A 31 -9.77 10.12 2.97
C CYS A 31 -8.86 8.99 2.42
N MET A 32 -9.40 7.78 2.22
CA MET A 32 -8.62 6.60 1.81
C MET A 32 -8.95 6.05 0.42
N SER A 33 -9.80 6.73 -0.35
CA SER A 33 -10.27 6.25 -1.67
C SER A 33 -9.11 5.81 -2.57
N GLY A 34 -8.03 6.58 -2.65
CA GLY A 34 -6.87 6.20 -3.47
C GLY A 34 -6.02 5.04 -2.94
N LEU A 35 -5.98 4.79 -1.62
CA LEU A 35 -5.20 3.70 -1.03
C LEU A 35 -5.95 2.37 -1.07
N VAL A 36 -7.26 2.40 -0.84
CA VAL A 36 -8.12 1.21 -0.95
C VAL A 36 -8.19 0.74 -2.41
N GLU A 37 -8.28 1.67 -3.36
CA GLU A 37 -8.25 1.35 -4.80
C GLU A 37 -6.97 0.61 -5.22
N MET A 38 -5.82 0.97 -4.63
CA MET A 38 -4.56 0.31 -4.91
C MET A 38 -4.55 -1.17 -4.46
N TYR A 39 -5.11 -1.47 -3.28
CA TYR A 39 -5.15 -2.84 -2.76
C TYR A 39 -6.30 -3.68 -3.34
N GLN A 40 -7.27 -3.08 -4.02
CA GLN A 40 -8.42 -3.80 -4.59
C GLN A 40 -7.98 -4.85 -5.63
N ASP A 41 -6.97 -4.57 -6.46
CA ASP A 41 -6.43 -5.55 -7.41
C ASP A 41 -5.81 -6.76 -6.69
N TYR A 42 -5.18 -6.53 -5.53
CA TYR A 42 -4.68 -7.62 -4.69
C TYR A 42 -5.81 -8.39 -4.04
N ILE A 43 -6.86 -7.74 -3.53
CA ILE A 43 -8.04 -8.40 -2.95
C ILE A 43 -8.78 -9.26 -3.99
N ASP A 44 -8.93 -8.73 -5.21
CA ASP A 44 -9.60 -9.43 -6.31
C ASP A 44 -8.77 -10.57 -6.91
N GLY A 45 -7.45 -10.58 -6.67
CA GLY A 45 -6.55 -11.62 -7.19
C GLY A 45 -6.04 -11.36 -8.58
N LYS A 46 -6.04 -10.09 -8.99
CA LYS A 46 -5.59 -9.62 -10.30
C LYS A 46 -4.10 -9.32 -10.33
N LYS A 47 -3.54 -8.82 -9.23
CA LYS A 47 -2.11 -8.45 -9.10
C LYS A 47 -1.56 -8.76 -7.72
N GLU A 48 -0.32 -9.22 -7.67
CA GLU A 48 0.39 -9.43 -6.42
C GLU A 48 0.78 -8.09 -5.77
N LEU A 49 0.91 -8.06 -4.44
CA LEU A 49 1.36 -6.87 -3.69
C LEU A 49 2.69 -6.31 -4.21
N ARG A 50 3.57 -7.17 -4.72
CA ARG A 50 4.85 -6.77 -5.33
C ARG A 50 4.65 -5.94 -6.61
N GLU A 51 3.70 -6.32 -7.45
CA GLU A 51 3.38 -5.62 -8.70
C GLU A 51 2.77 -4.26 -8.40
N ILE A 52 1.84 -4.21 -7.45
CA ILE A 52 1.22 -2.98 -6.95
C ILE A 52 2.27 -2.03 -6.39
N ASN A 53 3.17 -2.51 -5.53
CA ASN A 53 4.25 -1.69 -4.95
C ASN A 53 5.18 -1.13 -6.03
N MET A 54 5.50 -1.91 -7.05
CA MET A 54 6.34 -1.46 -8.16
C MET A 54 5.64 -0.38 -8.98
N GLU A 55 4.34 -0.53 -9.25
CA GLU A 55 3.54 0.46 -9.98
C GLU A 55 3.40 1.77 -9.20
N PHE A 56 3.10 1.69 -7.90
CA PHE A 56 3.02 2.87 -7.03
C PHE A 56 4.37 3.58 -6.93
N ASN A 57 5.46 2.84 -6.73
CA ASN A 57 6.81 3.40 -6.68
C ASN A 57 7.22 4.03 -8.02
N ALA A 58 6.90 3.40 -9.15
CA ALA A 58 7.19 3.95 -10.47
C ALA A 58 6.44 5.26 -10.75
N ARG A 59 5.19 5.39 -10.28
CA ARG A 59 4.44 6.65 -10.34
C ARG A 59 5.04 7.73 -9.43
N TYR A 60 5.48 7.33 -8.23
CA TYR A 60 6.12 8.21 -7.28
C TYR A 60 7.49 8.72 -7.78
N VAL A 61 8.31 7.85 -8.36
CA VAL A 61 9.66 8.17 -8.87
C VAL A 61 9.62 8.93 -10.20
N LYS A 62 8.56 8.79 -11.00
CA LYS A 62 8.34 9.60 -12.22
C LYS A 62 7.82 11.01 -11.95
N SER A 63 7.53 11.36 -10.70
CA SER A 63 7.29 12.74 -10.30
C SER A 63 8.67 13.38 -10.09
N GLU A 64 9.17 14.14 -11.06
CA GLU A 64 10.52 14.74 -11.07
C GLU A 64 10.77 15.80 -9.95
N ASP A 65 9.97 15.82 -8.88
CA ASP A 65 10.01 16.77 -7.76
C ASP A 65 9.76 16.06 -6.41
N MET A 66 10.71 15.27 -5.92
CA MET A 66 10.66 14.76 -4.55
C MET A 66 11.83 15.34 -3.73
N PRO A 67 11.71 16.57 -3.19
CA PRO A 67 12.69 17.11 -2.27
C PRO A 67 12.46 16.45 -0.91
N GLY A 68 13.16 15.36 -0.61
CA GLY A 68 12.89 14.68 0.67
C GLY A 68 13.63 13.41 0.99
N ARG A 69 14.72 13.09 0.29
CA ARG A 69 15.70 12.10 0.78
C ARG A 69 16.98 12.78 1.25
N GLU A 70 16.83 13.84 2.03
CA GLU A 70 17.91 14.23 2.93
C GLU A 70 17.95 13.17 4.04
N GLY A 71 18.96 12.29 3.94
CA GLY A 71 19.25 11.34 5.00
C GLY A 71 19.35 12.07 6.33
N CYS A 72 18.95 11.38 7.41
CA CYS A 72 19.08 11.84 8.78
C CYS A 72 20.49 12.40 9.03
N GLY A 73 20.63 13.71 8.88
CA GLY A 73 21.83 14.44 9.24
C GLY A 73 21.82 14.60 10.75
N TYR A 74 22.46 13.67 11.46
CA TYR A 74 22.94 13.94 12.81
C TYR A 74 23.91 15.12 12.73
N GLN A 75 23.41 16.34 12.88
CA GLN A 75 24.24 17.48 13.24
C GLN A 75 24.24 17.57 14.76
N GLY A 76 25.21 16.88 15.35
CA GLY A 76 25.65 17.19 16.70
C GLY A 76 26.26 18.59 16.70
N ARG A 77 25.71 19.47 17.53
CA ARG A 77 26.41 20.62 18.07
C ARG A 77 26.18 20.66 19.57
#